data_AF-P48367-F1
#
_entry.id   AF-P48367-F1
#
_cell.length_a   1.000
_cell.length_b   1.000
_cell.length_c   1.000
_cell.angle_alpha   90.00
_cell.angle_beta   90.00
_cell.angle_gamma   90.00
#
_symmetry.space_group_name_H-M   'P 1'
#
loop_
_entity.id
_entity.type
_entity.pdbx_description
1 polymer ?
#
loop_
_entity_poly.entity_id
_entity_poly.type
_entity_poly.pdbx_seq_one_letter_code
_entity_poly.pdbx_strand_id
1 'polypeptide(L)' 'MQEERNIWNWGFTSGAENWNGRLAMLGFIAALLTESLTGQGTLHFLGIL' A
#
# COMPACT_ATOMS: atom_id res chain seq x y z
N MET A 1 20.25 19.83 2.82
CA MET A 1 18.80 20.10 2.77
C MET A 1 18.08 18.83 3.18
N GLN A 2 17.50 18.78 4.38
CA GLN A 2 16.53 17.73 4.69
C GLN A 2 15.28 18.11 3.88
N GLU A 3 15.22 17.68 2.61
CA GLU A 3 13.95 17.66 1.90
C GLU A 3 12.96 16.98 2.83
N GLU A 4 11.84 17.63 3.10
CA GLU A 4 10.90 17.20 4.12
C GLU A 4 10.13 15.95 3.62
N ARG A 5 10.84 14.83 3.40
CA ARG A 5 10.34 13.58 2.79
C ARG A 5 9.36 12.81 3.68
N ASN A 6 9.10 13.32 4.88
CA ASN A 6 8.23 12.68 5.87
C ASN A 6 6.99 13.52 6.19
N ILE A 7 6.93 14.78 5.77
CA ILE A 7 5.67 15.54 5.90
C ILE A 7 4.69 15.08 4.83
N TRP A 8 3.47 14.89 5.29
CA TRP A 8 2.36 14.60 4.42
C TRP A 8 1.88 15.92 3.81
N ASN A 9 2.44 16.22 2.64
CA ASN A 9 2.04 17.37 1.85
C ASN A 9 1.27 16.89 0.62
N TRP A 10 0.25 17.62 0.21
CA TRP A 10 -0.58 17.25 -0.92
C TRP A 10 0.09 17.69 -2.24
N GLY A 11 0.16 16.79 -3.21
CA GLY A 11 0.77 17.02 -4.53
C GLY A 11 1.84 15.99 -4.89
N PHE A 12 2.48 16.16 -6.06
CA PHE A 12 3.62 15.33 -6.50
C PHE A 12 4.92 15.80 -5.83
N THR A 13 5.02 15.55 -4.53
CA THR A 13 6.20 15.89 -3.72
C THR A 13 6.80 14.62 -3.12
N SER A 14 8.12 14.61 -2.90
CA SER A 14 8.86 13.46 -2.36
C SER A 14 8.27 12.91 -1.05
N GLY A 15 7.64 13.77 -0.24
CA GLY A 15 6.94 13.36 0.99
C GLY A 15 5.66 12.56 0.73
N ALA A 16 4.86 12.97 -0.25
CA ALA A 16 3.63 12.27 -0.64
C ALA A 16 3.93 10.90 -1.24
N GLU A 17 4.95 10.81 -2.11
CA GLU A 17 5.38 9.56 -2.74
C GLU A 17 5.83 8.53 -1.69
N ASN A 18 6.62 8.97 -0.70
CA ASN A 18 7.12 8.10 0.36
C ASN A 18 5.98 7.57 1.26
N TRP A 19 4.99 8.42 1.56
CA TRP A 19 3.78 8.01 2.27
C TRP A 19 2.94 7.02 1.45
N ASN A 20 2.75 7.29 0.16
CA ASN A 20 1.98 6.42 -0.73
C ASN A 20 2.67 5.05 -0.88
N GLY A 21 4.00 5.03 -0.99
CA GLY A 21 4.79 3.80 -1.00
C GLY A 21 4.64 2.97 0.28
N ARG A 22 4.63 3.61 1.45
CA ARG A 22 4.39 2.91 2.74
C ARG A 22 2.98 2.32 2.80
N LEU A 23 1.97 3.08 2.39
CA LEU A 23 0.58 2.60 2.33
C LEU A 23 0.44 1.42 1.36
N ALA A 24 1.14 1.45 0.22
CA ALA A 24 1.16 0.34 -0.72
C ALA A 24 1.79 -0.93 -0.12
N MET A 25 2.90 -0.82 0.62
CA MET A 25 3.49 -1.97 1.32
C MET A 25 2.53 -2.56 2.36
N LEU A 26 1.87 -1.71 3.15
CA LEU A 26 0.87 -2.17 4.13
C LEU A 26 -0.33 -2.83 3.45
N GLY A 27 -0.82 -2.25 2.34
CA GLY A 27 -1.90 -2.81 1.56
C GLY A 27 -1.55 -4.17 0.96
N PHE A 28 -0.33 -4.33 0.45
CA PHE A 28 0.15 -5.60 -0.09
C PHE A 28 0.29 -6.68 0.99
N ILE A 29 0.82 -6.32 2.17
CA ILE A 29 0.90 -7.24 3.32
C ILE A 29 -0.51 -7.63 3.78
N ALA A 30 -1.44 -6.68 3.87
CA ALA A 30 -2.83 -6.96 4.23
C ALA A 30 -3.52 -7.87 3.21
N ALA A 31 -3.25 -7.68 1.91
CA ALA A 31 -3.72 -8.56 0.85
C ALA A 31 -3.20 -9.99 1.04
N LEU A 32 -1.87 -10.17 1.17
CA LEU A 32 -1.26 -11.49 1.40
C LEU A 32 -1.76 -12.18 2.69
N LEU A 33 -1.96 -11.42 3.76
CA LEU A 33 -2.54 -11.94 5.00
C LEU A 33 -3.98 -12.38 4.80
N THR A 34 -4.78 -11.59 4.09
CA THR A 34 -6.18 -11.94 3.78
C THR A 34 -6.25 -13.22 2.94
N GLU A 35 -5.35 -13.38 1.96
CA GLU A 35 -5.21 -14.61 1.17
C GLU A 35 -4.84 -15.80 2.03
N SER A 36 -3.85 -15.63 2.90
CA SER A 36 -3.35 -16.70 3.77
C SER A 36 -4.40 -17.15 4.79
N LEU A 37 -5.20 -16.22 5.32
CA LEU A 37 -6.25 -16.52 6.30
C LEU A 37 -7.53 -17.09 5.67
N THR A 38 -7.93 -16.58 4.49
CA THR A 38 -9.13 -17.05 3.79
C THR A 38 -8.84 -18.34 3.01
N GLY A 39 -7.57 -18.63 2.70
CA GLY A 39 -7.17 -19.75 1.84
C GLY A 39 -7.60 -19.57 0.38
N GLN A 40 -8.11 -18.39 0.05
CA GLN A 40 -8.71 -18.06 -1.23
C GLN A 40 -8.00 -16.79 -1.70
N GLY A 41 -7.26 -16.90 -2.81
CA GLY A 41 -6.41 -15.81 -3.30
C GLY A 41 -7.19 -14.50 -3.49
N THR A 42 -6.49 -13.37 -3.44
CA THR A 42 -7.07 -12.01 -3.55
C THR A 42 -7.82 -11.87 -4.87
N LEU A 43 -7.37 -12.61 -5.88
CA LEU A 43 -8.02 -12.78 -7.17
C LEU A 43 -9.46 -13.33 -7.06
N HIS A 44 -9.73 -14.31 -6.19
CA HIS A 44 -11.08 -14.83 -6.00
C HIS A 44 -11.93 -13.91 -5.11
N PHE A 45 -11.32 -13.07 -4.25
CA PHE A 45 -12.07 -12.01 -3.55
C PHE A 45 -12.50 -10.88 -4.50
N LEU A 46 -11.70 -10.61 -5.54
CA LEU A 46 -12.04 -9.73 -6.66
C LEU A 46 -13.00 -10.37 -7.69
N GLY A 47 -13.34 -11.66 -7.55
CA GLY A 47 -14.32 -12.36 -8.40
C GLY A 47 -13.84 -12.69 -9.82
N ILE A 48 -12.52 -12.72 -10.05
CA ILE A 48 -11.93 -13.09 -11.36
C ILE A 48 -11.58 -14.58 -11.46
N LEU A 49 -11.67 -15.33 -10.36
CA LEU A 49 -11.63 -16.79 -10.28
C LEU A 49 -12.85 -17.25 -9.48
#